data_AF-A0A7J7SVD8-F1
#
_entry.id   AF-A0A7J7SVD8-F1
#
_cell.length_a   1.000
_cell.length_b   1.000
_cell.length_c   1.000
_cell.angle_alpha   90.00
_cell.angle_beta   90.00
_cell.angle_gamma   90.00
#
_symmetry.space_group_name_H-M   'P 1'
#
loop_
_entity.id
_entity.type
_entity.pdbx_description
1 polymer ?
#
loop_
_entity_poly.entity_id
_entity_poly.type
_entity_poly.pdbx_seq_one_letter_code
_entity_poly.pdbx_strand_id
1 'polypeptide(L)'
;MSYELRFFPDMIPVTSVYMNSRAGCSKSCEAAQYWSSGFTALQASIDAAIIQLKTNVSVWKELESTKAVIMGETAVVEIDTFPRGVILIYLVIAFSPFGYFLAIHIVAEKEKKLKEFLKIMGLHDTAFWLSWVLLYASLIFLMSILMAVIATTSALFPQSSCVVIFLLFFLYGLSSVFFALMLTPLFKKSKHVGIVEFLVTVAFGFVGLLIVLMESFPKSLVWLLSPFCQCTFLIGIAQVMHLEDVNEGALFYNLTEGPYPLIITIIMLILNSIFYVLLAVYLDQVIPGEFGLRRSSLYFLKPSYWSKNKRNYKELSEGNVNGNISFSEIVEPVSSEFIGKEAIRYDLIFGNLGTRIADGTFHI
;
A
#
# COMPACT_ATOMS: atom_id res chain seq x y z
N MET A 1 20.71 7.50 57.05
CA MET A 1 19.37 7.72 56.47
C MET A 1 19.54 7.65 54.97
N SER A 2 19.11 6.55 54.36
CA SER A 2 18.91 6.46 52.91
C SER A 2 17.59 7.14 52.58
N TYR A 3 17.61 8.14 51.71
CA TYR A 3 16.39 8.67 51.13
C TYR A 3 16.29 8.11 49.70
N GLU A 4 15.17 7.50 49.36
CA GLU A 4 14.87 7.12 47.99
C GLU A 4 14.02 8.23 47.37
N LEU A 5 14.50 8.77 46.26
CA LEU A 5 13.70 9.65 45.42
C LEU A 5 12.56 8.80 44.83
N ARG A 6 11.30 9.23 45.00
CA ARG A 6 10.12 8.56 44.44
C ARG A 6 10.01 8.62 42.91
N PHE A 7 11.03 9.13 42.23
CA PHE A 7 11.04 9.31 40.79
C PHE A 7 12.14 8.43 40.18
N PHE A 8 11.77 7.62 39.19
CA PHE A 8 12.74 6.86 38.39
C PHE A 8 13.58 7.83 37.56
N PRO A 9 14.92 7.73 37.58
CA PRO A 9 15.80 8.65 36.85
C PRO A 9 15.56 8.66 35.34
N ASP A 10 15.03 7.57 34.78
CA ASP A 10 14.73 7.44 33.35
C ASP A 10 13.49 8.20 32.88
N MET A 11 12.69 8.75 33.81
CA MET A 11 11.46 9.50 33.52
C MET A 11 11.64 11.02 33.69
N ILE A 12 12.87 11.53 33.65
CA ILE A 12 13.15 12.97 33.73
C ILE A 12 13.26 13.51 32.30
N PRO A 13 12.19 14.10 31.73
CA PRO A 13 12.27 14.76 30.43
C PRO A 13 13.21 15.96 30.49
N VAL A 14 13.97 16.16 29.41
CA VAL A 14 14.93 17.25 29.28
C VAL A 14 14.19 18.60 29.33
N THR A 15 14.58 19.47 30.26
CA THR A 15 13.89 20.73 30.57
C THR A 15 13.87 21.75 29.42
N SER A 16 14.75 21.60 28.42
CA SER A 16 14.91 22.56 27.33
C SER A 16 13.80 22.53 26.27
N VAL A 17 12.90 21.53 26.27
CA VAL A 17 11.94 21.31 25.17
C VAL A 17 10.49 21.67 25.53
N TYR A 18 10.11 21.72 26.82
CA TYR A 18 8.70 21.73 27.24
C TYR A 18 8.27 22.91 28.13
N MET A 19 9.02 24.03 28.11
CA MET A 19 8.68 25.22 28.90
C MET A 19 7.48 26.02 28.36
N ASN A 20 7.07 25.80 27.11
CA ASN A 20 5.93 26.49 26.52
C ASN A 20 4.66 25.65 26.68
N SER A 21 3.80 26.06 27.62
CA SER A 21 2.43 25.54 27.79
C SER A 21 1.66 25.67 26.47
N ARG A 22 1.44 24.57 25.75
CA ARG A 22 0.57 24.53 24.55
C ARG A 22 -0.87 24.10 24.85
N ALA A 23 -1.13 23.46 26.00
CA ALA A 23 -2.47 23.15 26.47
C ALA A 23 -2.60 23.57 27.95
N GLY A 24 -3.68 24.28 28.29
CA GLY A 24 -4.07 24.49 29.68
C GLY A 24 -4.59 23.16 30.24
N CYS A 25 -4.27 22.86 31.50
CA CYS A 25 -4.69 21.64 32.18
C CYS A 25 -6.21 21.44 32.08
N SER A 26 -6.64 20.57 31.17
CA SER A 26 -8.04 20.27 30.92
C SER A 26 -8.39 19.00 31.68
N LYS A 27 -8.96 19.21 32.86
CA LYS A 27 -9.51 18.20 33.79
C LYS A 27 -8.46 17.37 34.55
N SER A 28 -8.33 17.71 35.84
CA SER A 28 -7.68 16.92 36.90
C SER A 28 -6.18 16.65 36.73
N CYS A 29 -5.36 17.70 36.75
CA CYS A 29 -3.93 17.54 37.02
C CYS A 29 -3.73 17.01 38.45
N GLU A 30 -3.42 15.71 38.62
CA GLU A 30 -3.04 15.13 39.92
C GLU A 30 -1.87 15.90 40.56
N ALA A 31 -0.91 16.34 39.73
CA ALA A 31 0.20 17.17 40.18
C ALA A 31 -0.25 18.51 40.81
N ALA A 32 -1.33 19.12 40.29
CA ALA A 32 -1.90 20.34 40.84
C ALA A 32 -2.64 20.09 42.17
N GLN A 33 -3.10 18.86 42.41
CA GLN A 33 -3.73 18.47 43.67
C GLN A 33 -2.74 18.52 44.85
N TYR A 34 -1.45 18.22 44.62
CA TYR A 34 -0.40 18.35 45.64
C TYR A 34 -0.10 19.82 46.00
N TRP A 35 -0.39 20.76 45.11
CA TRP A 35 -0.31 22.20 45.36
C TRP A 35 -1.56 22.71 46.09
N SER A 36 -2.76 22.35 45.62
CA SER A 36 -4.01 22.81 46.23
C SER A 36 -4.28 22.20 47.61
N SER A 37 -3.82 20.97 47.86
CA SER A 37 -3.90 20.31 49.17
C SER A 37 -2.89 20.83 50.19
N GLY A 38 -1.91 21.64 49.79
CA GLY A 38 -0.86 22.15 50.67
C GLY A 38 0.22 21.15 51.08
N PHE A 39 0.17 19.91 50.57
CA PHE A 39 1.17 18.88 50.87
C PHE A 39 2.59 19.30 50.46
N THR A 40 2.74 19.93 49.30
CA THR A 40 4.04 20.45 48.81
C THR A 40 4.64 21.50 49.73
N ALA A 41 3.82 22.43 50.24
CA ALA A 41 4.27 23.45 51.18
C ALA A 41 4.72 22.83 52.52
N LEU A 42 3.98 21.82 53.00
CA LEU A 42 4.34 21.08 54.20
C LEU A 42 5.65 20.30 54.00
N GLN A 43 5.80 19.59 52.88
CA GLN A 43 7.03 18.86 52.55
C GLN A 43 8.24 19.80 52.46
N ALA A 44 8.08 20.94 51.77
CA ALA A 44 9.12 21.97 51.66
C ALA A 44 9.56 22.51 53.04
N SER A 45 8.61 22.75 53.96
CA SER A 45 8.94 23.23 55.31
C SER A 45 9.67 22.20 56.17
N ILE A 46 9.30 20.92 56.08
CA ILE A 46 9.98 19.83 56.78
C ILE A 46 11.40 19.66 56.24
N ASP A 47 11.56 19.64 54.92
CA ASP A 47 12.87 19.48 54.28
C ASP A 47 13.80 20.64 54.62
N ALA A 48 13.29 21.89 54.60
CA ALA A 48 14.06 23.05 55.02
C ALA A 48 14.50 22.98 56.49
N ALA A 49 13.63 22.51 57.40
CA ALA A 49 13.97 22.33 58.81
C ALA A 49 15.04 21.25 59.03
N ILE A 50 14.94 20.12 58.32
CA ILE A 50 15.94 19.03 58.39
C ILE A 50 17.29 19.51 57.87
N ILE A 51 17.31 20.22 56.74
CA ILE A 51 18.54 20.78 56.17
C ILE A 51 19.18 21.75 57.16
N GLN A 52 18.40 22.68 57.72
CA GLN A 52 18.89 23.64 58.70
C GLN A 52 19.49 22.95 59.94
N LEU A 53 18.88 21.88 60.44
CA LEU A 53 19.40 21.11 61.58
C LEU A 53 20.71 20.39 61.29
N LYS A 54 20.95 19.96 60.04
CA LYS A 54 22.15 19.19 59.67
C LYS A 54 23.31 20.04 59.19
N THR A 55 23.05 21.11 58.45
CA THR A 55 24.09 21.94 57.83
C THR A 55 24.28 23.28 58.53
N ASN A 56 23.43 23.63 59.52
CA ASN A 56 23.38 24.95 60.17
C ASN A 56 23.19 26.13 59.19
N VAL A 57 22.75 25.86 57.96
CA VAL A 57 22.47 26.87 56.94
C VAL A 57 20.96 27.00 56.73
N SER A 58 20.44 28.22 56.73
CA SER A 58 19.03 28.48 56.46
C SER A 58 18.76 28.49 54.95
N VAL A 59 18.01 27.50 54.45
CA VAL A 59 17.69 27.33 53.01
C VAL A 59 16.27 27.81 52.67
N TRP A 60 15.48 28.25 53.66
CA TRP A 60 14.08 28.63 53.48
C TRP A 60 13.85 29.69 52.40
N LYS A 61 14.69 30.74 52.38
CA LYS A 61 14.58 31.83 51.38
C LYS A 61 14.85 31.36 49.95
N GLU A 62 15.77 30.41 49.76
CA GLU A 62 16.06 29.85 48.45
C GLU A 62 14.92 28.94 47.97
N LEU A 63 14.35 28.12 48.86
CA LEU A 63 13.20 27.28 48.54
C LEU A 63 11.96 28.12 48.19
N GLU A 64 11.68 29.19 48.93
CA GLU A 64 10.57 30.11 48.66
C GLU A 64 10.75 30.85 47.33
N SER A 65 11.99 31.16 46.96
CA SER A 65 12.32 31.78 45.66
C SER A 65 12.22 30.80 44.48
N THR A 66 12.17 29.49 44.74
CA THR A 66 12.13 28.47 43.69
C THR A 66 10.70 28.37 43.15
N LYS A 67 10.46 28.99 42.00
CA LYS A 67 9.17 28.91 41.31
C LYS A 67 9.05 27.57 40.60
N ALA A 68 8.22 26.68 41.13
CA ALA A 68 7.81 25.49 40.39
C ALA A 68 6.91 25.92 39.22
N VAL A 69 7.21 25.40 38.04
CA VAL A 69 6.37 25.54 36.85
C VAL A 69 5.87 24.15 36.51
N ILE A 70 4.56 24.00 36.36
CA ILE A 70 3.98 22.77 35.85
C ILE A 70 4.44 22.65 34.40
N MET A 71 5.10 21.56 34.08
CA MET A 71 5.55 21.27 32.72
C MET A 71 4.32 21.22 31.82
N GLY A 72 4.39 21.89 30.67
CA GLY A 72 3.31 21.80 29.69
C GLY A 72 3.17 20.36 29.25
N GLU A 73 1.98 19.79 29.37
CA GLU A 73 1.67 18.54 28.72
C GLU A 73 1.68 18.80 27.20
N THR A 74 2.25 17.88 26.42
CA THR A 74 2.05 17.89 24.98
C THR A 74 0.55 17.89 24.73
N ALA A 75 0.09 18.62 23.70
CA ALA A 75 -1.30 18.57 23.27
C ALA A 75 -1.61 17.19 22.66
N VAL A 76 -1.52 16.13 23.47
CA VAL A 76 -2.36 14.97 23.30
C VAL A 76 -3.71 15.51 23.73
N VAL A 77 -4.41 16.11 22.78
CA VAL A 77 -5.86 16.16 22.90
C VAL A 77 -6.22 14.69 23.15
N GLU A 78 -6.73 14.37 24.34
CA GLU A 78 -7.49 13.15 24.58
C GLU A 78 -8.72 13.20 23.65
N ILE A 79 -8.50 13.16 22.34
CA ILE A 79 -9.42 12.53 21.44
C ILE A 79 -9.30 11.09 21.87
N ASP A 80 -10.28 10.66 22.65
CA ASP A 80 -10.43 9.29 23.13
C ASP A 80 -9.87 8.33 22.06
N THR A 81 -9.03 7.40 22.49
CA THR A 81 -8.42 6.38 21.63
C THR A 81 -9.44 5.69 20.71
N PHE A 82 -10.71 5.68 21.15
CA PHE A 82 -11.87 5.15 20.43
C PHE A 82 -12.25 5.92 19.14
N PRO A 83 -12.68 7.20 19.13
CA PRO A 83 -12.98 7.94 17.91
C PRO A 83 -11.81 7.99 16.92
N ARG A 84 -10.57 8.10 17.42
CA ARG A 84 -9.37 8.02 16.57
C ARG A 84 -9.30 6.67 15.83
N GLY A 85 -9.49 5.57 16.56
CA GLY A 85 -9.52 4.23 15.98
C GLY A 85 -10.66 4.01 14.99
N VAL A 86 -11.85 4.55 15.27
CA VAL A 86 -13.02 4.46 14.38
C VAL A 86 -12.76 5.17 13.05
N ILE A 87 -12.18 6.38 13.08
CA ILE A 87 -11.84 7.14 11.86
C ILE A 87 -10.83 6.36 11.01
N LEU A 88 -9.78 5.81 11.64
CA LEU A 88 -8.75 5.03 10.96
C LEU A 88 -9.33 3.80 10.23
N ILE A 89 -10.16 3.00 10.91
CA ILE A 89 -10.82 1.85 10.30
C ILE A 89 -11.78 2.27 9.19
N TYR A 90 -12.54 3.35 9.40
CA TYR A 90 -13.47 3.85 8.39
C TYR A 90 -12.74 4.23 7.10
N LEU A 91 -11.59 4.91 7.20
CA LEU A 91 -10.77 5.26 6.03
C LEU A 91 -10.23 4.04 5.28
N VAL A 92 -9.87 2.96 5.97
CA VAL A 92 -9.47 1.70 5.33
C VAL A 92 -10.63 1.07 4.57
N ILE A 93 -11.80 0.97 5.22
CA ILE A 93 -12.99 0.33 4.66
C ILE A 93 -13.55 1.12 3.48
N ALA A 94 -13.41 2.45 3.46
CA ALA A 94 -13.92 3.31 2.39
C ALA A 94 -13.41 2.93 0.98
N PHE A 95 -12.20 2.39 0.88
CA PHE A 95 -11.62 1.95 -0.41
C PHE A 95 -11.90 0.47 -0.74
N SER A 96 -12.43 -0.31 0.20
CA SER A 96 -12.72 -1.74 0.01
C SER A 96 -13.73 -2.04 -1.12
N PRO A 97 -14.78 -1.23 -1.36
CA PRO A 97 -15.73 -1.51 -2.44
C PRO A 97 -15.09 -1.54 -3.82
N PHE A 98 -14.08 -0.71 -4.09
CA PHE A 98 -13.42 -0.66 -5.41
C PHE A 98 -12.75 -1.98 -5.74
N GLY A 99 -12.00 -2.52 -4.79
CA GLY A 99 -11.38 -3.83 -4.94
C GLY A 99 -12.43 -4.94 -5.04
N TYR A 100 -13.41 -4.96 -4.12
CA TYR A 100 -14.49 -5.97 -4.08
C TYR A 100 -15.22 -6.12 -5.42
N PHE A 101 -15.65 -4.99 -6.01
CA PHE A 101 -16.35 -5.01 -7.29
C PHE A 101 -15.40 -5.42 -8.42
N LEU A 102 -14.17 -4.89 -8.44
CA LEU A 102 -13.17 -5.27 -9.44
C LEU A 102 -12.93 -6.79 -9.45
N ALA A 103 -12.71 -7.40 -8.29
CA ALA A 103 -12.45 -8.82 -8.20
C ALA A 103 -13.64 -9.66 -8.67
N ILE A 104 -14.87 -9.26 -8.29
CA ILE A 104 -16.09 -9.94 -8.76
C ILE A 104 -16.25 -9.81 -10.27
N HIS A 105 -16.07 -8.62 -10.85
CA HIS A 105 -16.26 -8.41 -12.28
C HIS A 105 -15.24 -9.19 -13.11
N ILE A 106 -13.96 -9.15 -12.74
CA ILE A 106 -12.91 -9.89 -13.44
C ILE A 106 -13.16 -11.39 -13.36
N VAL A 107 -13.55 -11.90 -12.20
CA VAL A 107 -13.79 -13.34 -12.03
C VAL A 107 -15.10 -13.75 -12.70
N ALA A 108 -16.13 -12.90 -12.72
CA ALA A 108 -17.36 -13.17 -13.46
C ALA A 108 -17.13 -13.22 -14.97
N GLU A 109 -16.22 -12.39 -15.51
CA GLU A 109 -15.80 -12.50 -16.91
C GLU A 109 -14.99 -13.76 -17.19
N LYS A 110 -14.13 -14.18 -16.24
CA LYS A 110 -13.43 -15.47 -16.31
C LYS A 110 -14.40 -16.65 -16.27
N GLU A 111 -15.41 -16.63 -15.40
CA GLU A 111 -16.44 -17.66 -15.29
C GLU A 111 -17.22 -17.82 -16.61
N LYS A 112 -17.55 -16.70 -17.27
CA LYS A 112 -18.22 -16.69 -18.57
C LYS A 112 -17.28 -16.96 -19.76
N LYS A 113 -15.99 -17.19 -19.50
CA LYS A 113 -14.93 -17.37 -20.52
C LYS A 113 -14.85 -16.23 -21.53
N LEU A 114 -15.28 -15.03 -21.15
CA LEU A 114 -15.24 -13.86 -22.02
C LEU A 114 -13.79 -13.47 -22.34
N LYS A 115 -12.87 -13.60 -21.39
CA LYS A 115 -11.42 -13.37 -21.61
C LYS A 115 -10.88 -14.24 -22.76
N GLU A 116 -11.26 -15.51 -22.83
CA GLU A 116 -10.81 -16.43 -23.89
C GLU A 116 -11.46 -16.09 -25.23
N PHE A 117 -12.75 -15.72 -25.22
CA PHE A 117 -13.45 -15.26 -26.42
C PHE A 117 -12.82 -14.00 -27.03
N LEU A 118 -12.51 -12.98 -26.22
CA LEU A 118 -11.86 -11.76 -26.71
C LEU A 118 -10.45 -12.04 -27.24
N LYS A 119 -9.74 -13.02 -26.68
CA LYS A 119 -8.42 -13.43 -27.16
C LYS A 119 -8.50 -14.09 -28.54
N ILE A 120 -9.52 -14.92 -28.79
CA ILE A 120 -9.77 -15.52 -30.11
C ILE A 120 -10.09 -14.43 -31.15
N MET A 121 -10.78 -13.36 -30.73
CA MET A 121 -11.09 -12.21 -31.57
C MET A 121 -9.86 -11.31 -31.88
N GLY A 122 -8.68 -11.64 -31.33
CA GLY A 122 -7.42 -10.96 -31.60
C GLY A 122 -7.02 -9.90 -30.57
N LEU A 123 -7.71 -9.80 -29.42
CA LEU A 123 -7.31 -8.88 -28.35
C LEU A 123 -6.04 -9.38 -27.65
N HIS A 124 -5.07 -8.49 -27.47
CA HIS A 124 -3.85 -8.78 -26.73
C HIS A 124 -4.12 -8.83 -25.21
N ASP A 125 -3.55 -9.82 -24.51
CA ASP A 125 -3.77 -10.02 -23.06
C ASP A 125 -3.42 -8.79 -22.21
N THR A 126 -2.40 -8.03 -22.63
CA THR A 126 -1.98 -6.80 -21.92
C THR A 126 -3.01 -5.67 -22.04
N ALA A 127 -3.73 -5.57 -23.17
CA ALA A 127 -4.74 -4.54 -23.38
C ALA A 127 -5.94 -4.78 -22.46
N PHE A 128 -6.33 -6.04 -22.25
CA PHE A 128 -7.37 -6.41 -21.31
C PHE A 128 -7.04 -5.95 -19.88
N TRP A 129 -5.87 -6.30 -19.37
CA TRP A 129 -5.45 -5.92 -18.01
C TRP A 129 -5.26 -4.41 -17.86
N LEU A 130 -4.67 -3.74 -18.86
CA LEU A 130 -4.51 -2.28 -18.85
C LEU A 130 -5.85 -1.55 -18.81
N SER A 131 -6.87 -2.06 -19.52
CA SER A 131 -8.21 -1.46 -19.50
C SER A 131 -8.81 -1.47 -18.08
N TRP A 132 -8.74 -2.61 -17.38
CA TRP A 132 -9.24 -2.73 -16.01
C TRP A 132 -8.47 -1.83 -15.04
N VAL A 133 -7.14 -1.86 -15.10
CA VAL A 133 -6.29 -1.03 -14.24
C VAL A 133 -6.55 0.45 -14.48
N LEU A 134 -6.65 0.89 -15.73
CA LEU A 134 -6.84 2.30 -16.09
C LEU A 134 -8.23 2.81 -15.68
N LEU A 135 -9.27 1.99 -15.86
CA LEU A 135 -10.63 2.32 -15.41
C LEU A 135 -10.66 2.53 -13.90
N TYR A 136 -10.16 1.57 -13.12
CA TYR A 136 -10.20 1.66 -11.67
C TYR A 136 -9.22 2.69 -11.10
N ALA A 137 -8.05 2.89 -11.72
CA ALA A 137 -7.13 3.96 -11.37
C ALA A 137 -7.77 5.34 -11.55
N SER A 138 -8.54 5.55 -12.63
CA SER A 138 -9.30 6.79 -12.86
C SER A 138 -10.38 7.00 -11.79
N LEU A 139 -11.14 5.95 -11.44
CA LEU A 139 -12.14 6.02 -10.36
C LEU A 139 -11.51 6.35 -9.01
N ILE A 140 -10.39 5.70 -8.68
CA ILE A 140 -9.64 5.95 -7.43
C ILE A 140 -9.08 7.36 -7.42
N PHE A 141 -8.56 7.85 -8.55
CA PHE A 141 -8.05 9.21 -8.66
C PHE A 141 -9.13 10.24 -8.31
N LEU A 142 -10.32 10.12 -8.91
CA LEU A 142 -11.44 11.00 -8.62
C LEU A 142 -11.87 10.92 -7.14
N MET A 143 -11.99 9.71 -6.61
CA MET A 143 -12.40 9.49 -5.22
C MET A 143 -11.37 9.98 -4.21
N SER A 144 -10.08 9.85 -4.52
CA SER A 144 -9.00 10.33 -3.66
C SER A 144 -8.94 11.86 -3.63
N ILE A 145 -9.22 12.54 -4.76
CA ILE A 145 -9.36 14.01 -4.78
C ILE A 145 -10.52 14.43 -3.88
N LEU A 146 -11.70 13.81 -4.05
CA LEU A 146 -12.88 14.14 -3.25
C LEU A 146 -12.61 13.92 -1.76
N MET A 147 -12.03 12.77 -1.38
CA MET A 147 -11.67 12.48 0.00
C MET A 147 -10.62 13.45 0.55
N ALA A 148 -9.61 13.85 -0.23
CA ALA A 148 -8.60 14.80 0.24
C ALA A 148 -9.19 16.20 0.47
N VAL A 149 -10.10 16.64 -0.39
CA VAL A 149 -10.81 17.92 -0.21
C VAL A 149 -11.71 17.87 1.02
N ILE A 150 -12.47 16.79 1.21
CA ILE A 150 -13.32 16.62 2.41
C ILE A 150 -12.45 16.54 3.67
N ALA A 151 -11.35 15.81 3.64
CA ALA A 151 -10.42 15.63 4.77
C ALA A 151 -9.76 16.95 5.21
N THR A 152 -9.44 17.83 4.27
CA THR A 152 -8.81 19.14 4.56
C THR A 152 -9.82 20.25 4.88
N THR A 153 -11.03 20.19 4.32
CA THR A 153 -12.10 21.17 4.63
C THR A 153 -12.87 20.83 5.90
N SER A 154 -12.93 19.55 6.27
CA SER A 154 -13.46 19.11 7.55
C SER A 154 -12.45 19.33 8.68
N ALA A 155 -12.91 19.24 9.92
CA ALA A 155 -12.06 19.32 11.11
C ALA A 155 -11.14 18.09 11.30
N LEU A 156 -10.97 17.23 10.28
CA LEU A 156 -10.10 16.06 10.38
C LEU A 156 -8.61 16.41 10.22
N PHE A 157 -8.25 17.21 9.21
CA PHE A 157 -6.86 17.62 8.96
C PHE A 157 -6.74 19.08 8.47
N PRO A 158 -7.06 20.08 9.32
CA PRO A 158 -7.09 21.48 8.91
C PRO A 158 -5.71 22.09 8.56
N GLN A 159 -4.62 21.64 9.18
CA GLN A 159 -3.26 22.18 8.96
C GLN A 159 -2.48 21.44 7.87
N SER A 160 -2.89 20.21 7.56
CA SER A 160 -2.20 19.36 6.60
C SER A 160 -2.42 19.80 5.14
N SER A 161 -1.40 19.61 4.31
CA SER A 161 -1.50 19.96 2.89
C SER A 161 -2.38 18.96 2.12
N CYS A 162 -3.33 19.49 1.34
CA CYS A 162 -4.26 18.69 0.54
C CYS A 162 -3.55 17.74 -0.43
N VAL A 163 -2.42 18.17 -1.01
CA VAL A 163 -1.65 17.36 -1.97
C VAL A 163 -1.02 16.12 -1.32
N VAL A 164 -0.49 16.24 -0.10
CA VAL A 164 0.12 15.10 0.62
C VAL A 164 -0.95 14.08 1.00
N ILE A 165 -2.08 14.55 1.53
CA ILE A 165 -3.22 13.69 1.87
C ILE A 165 -3.78 13.00 0.61
N PHE A 166 -3.95 13.75 -0.48
CA PHE A 166 -4.36 13.22 -1.77
C PHE A 166 -3.42 12.10 -2.26
N LEU A 167 -2.12 12.34 -2.22
CA LEU A 167 -1.11 11.38 -2.66
C LEU A 167 -1.16 10.09 -1.82
N LEU A 168 -1.35 10.21 -0.51
CA LEU A 168 -1.45 9.09 0.42
C LEU A 168 -2.70 8.24 0.12
N PHE A 169 -3.88 8.86 -0.03
CA PHE A 169 -5.10 8.15 -0.39
C PHE A 169 -5.03 7.52 -1.79
N PHE A 170 -4.46 8.22 -2.76
CA PHE A 170 -4.34 7.74 -4.15
C PHE A 170 -3.44 6.49 -4.23
N LEU A 171 -2.27 6.52 -3.58
CA LEU A 171 -1.36 5.38 -3.55
C LEU A 171 -1.96 4.18 -2.80
N TYR A 172 -2.68 4.43 -1.70
CA TYR A 172 -3.40 3.38 -0.98
C TYR A 172 -4.47 2.73 -1.86
N GLY A 173 -5.33 3.52 -2.50
CA GLY A 173 -6.36 3.01 -3.40
C GLY A 173 -5.77 2.21 -4.56
N LEU A 174 -4.69 2.71 -5.18
CA LEU A 174 -3.99 2.03 -6.27
C LEU A 174 -3.41 0.69 -5.81
N SER A 175 -2.73 0.66 -4.68
CA SER A 175 -2.17 -0.57 -4.11
C SER A 175 -3.27 -1.56 -3.69
N SER A 176 -4.40 -1.09 -3.19
CA SER A 176 -5.57 -1.92 -2.85
C SER A 176 -6.17 -2.60 -4.08
N VAL A 177 -6.29 -1.88 -5.20
CA VAL A 177 -6.75 -2.49 -6.47
C VAL A 177 -5.75 -3.51 -7.01
N PHE A 178 -4.44 -3.25 -6.92
CA PHE A 178 -3.45 -4.25 -7.30
C PHE A 178 -3.47 -5.49 -6.40
N PHE A 179 -3.75 -5.32 -5.11
CA PHE A 179 -3.99 -6.43 -4.20
C PHE A 179 -5.22 -7.26 -4.62
N ALA A 180 -6.32 -6.61 -4.97
CA ALA A 180 -7.51 -7.29 -5.49
C ALA A 180 -7.21 -8.06 -6.79
N LEU A 181 -6.49 -7.42 -7.73
CA LEU A 181 -6.06 -8.04 -8.99
C LEU A 181 -5.22 -9.28 -8.78
N MET A 182 -4.31 -9.26 -7.80
CA MET A 182 -3.48 -10.40 -7.40
C MET A 182 -4.32 -11.58 -6.87
N LEU A 183 -5.46 -11.34 -6.23
CA LEU A 183 -6.34 -12.42 -5.75
C LEU A 183 -7.16 -13.06 -6.87
N THR A 184 -7.50 -12.32 -7.93
CA THR A 184 -8.38 -12.81 -9.02
C THR A 184 -7.95 -14.10 -9.73
N PRO A 185 -6.65 -14.46 -9.88
CA PRO A 185 -6.25 -15.73 -10.51
C PRO A 185 -6.41 -16.94 -9.59
N LEU A 186 -6.46 -16.75 -8.26
CA LEU A 186 -6.52 -17.86 -7.28
C LEU A 186 -7.90 -18.52 -7.19
N PHE A 187 -8.94 -17.82 -7.63
CA PHE A 187 -10.31 -18.26 -7.43
C PHE A 187 -11.05 -18.44 -8.76
N LYS A 188 -11.82 -19.52 -8.83
CA LYS A 188 -12.67 -19.84 -9.98
C LYS A 188 -14.08 -19.27 -9.91
N LYS A 189 -14.53 -18.86 -8.71
CA LYS A 189 -15.91 -18.44 -8.46
C LYS A 189 -15.98 -16.99 -8.03
N SER A 190 -16.80 -16.19 -8.73
CA SER A 190 -16.86 -14.72 -8.57
C SER A 190 -17.27 -14.29 -7.15
N LYS A 191 -18.32 -14.90 -6.59
CA LYS A 191 -18.81 -14.58 -5.25
C LYS A 191 -17.79 -14.82 -4.14
N HIS A 192 -16.96 -15.86 -4.26
CA HIS A 192 -15.99 -16.20 -3.22
C HIS A 192 -14.84 -15.20 -3.17
N VAL A 193 -14.42 -14.67 -4.32
CA VAL A 193 -13.28 -13.74 -4.37
C VAL A 193 -13.59 -12.45 -3.65
N GLY A 194 -14.76 -11.85 -3.93
CA GLY A 194 -15.17 -10.61 -3.28
C GLY A 194 -15.28 -10.77 -1.76
N ILE A 195 -15.88 -11.87 -1.28
CA ILE A 195 -15.99 -12.13 0.17
C ILE A 195 -14.60 -12.27 0.81
N VAL A 196 -13.69 -13.02 0.19
CA VAL A 196 -12.33 -13.20 0.70
C VAL A 196 -11.58 -11.88 0.71
N GLU A 197 -11.65 -11.12 -0.37
CA GLU A 197 -10.98 -9.83 -0.45
C GLU A 197 -11.47 -8.83 0.60
N PHE A 198 -12.79 -8.75 0.80
CA PHE A 198 -13.38 -7.92 1.84
C PHE A 198 -12.91 -8.36 3.25
N LEU A 199 -13.01 -9.65 3.55
CA LEU A 199 -12.56 -10.19 4.85
C LEU A 199 -11.08 -9.92 5.10
N VAL A 200 -10.24 -10.11 4.09
CA VAL A 200 -8.80 -9.87 4.18
C VAL A 200 -8.51 -8.39 4.43
N THR A 201 -9.21 -7.48 3.75
CA THR A 201 -9.09 -6.04 3.96
C THR A 201 -9.48 -5.65 5.40
N VAL A 202 -10.59 -6.17 5.92
CA VAL A 202 -11.05 -5.89 7.28
C VAL A 202 -10.10 -6.48 8.33
N ALA A 203 -9.64 -7.72 8.14
CA ALA A 203 -8.74 -8.40 9.07
C ALA A 203 -7.39 -7.67 9.19
N PHE A 204 -6.75 -7.35 8.05
CA PHE A 204 -5.49 -6.60 8.07
C PHE A 204 -5.66 -5.13 8.47
N GLY A 205 -6.84 -4.53 8.21
CA GLY A 205 -7.19 -3.23 8.76
C GLY A 205 -7.24 -3.24 10.29
N PHE A 206 -7.85 -4.27 10.89
CA PHE A 206 -7.90 -4.44 12.34
C PHE A 206 -6.52 -4.70 12.95
N VAL A 207 -5.70 -5.55 12.31
CA VAL A 207 -4.32 -5.77 12.73
C VAL A 207 -3.51 -4.47 12.67
N GLY A 208 -3.66 -3.68 11.61
CA GLY A 208 -3.08 -2.34 11.52
C GLY A 208 -3.53 -1.43 12.66
N LEU A 209 -4.82 -1.48 13.04
CA LEU A 209 -5.34 -0.68 14.15
C LEU A 209 -4.66 -1.07 15.46
N LEU A 210 -4.55 -2.37 15.73
CA LEU A 210 -3.85 -2.85 16.92
C LEU A 210 -2.41 -2.32 16.95
N ILE A 211 -1.70 -2.34 15.81
CA ILE A 211 -0.34 -1.79 15.70
C ILE A 211 -0.27 -0.32 16.09
N VAL A 212 -1.23 0.49 15.65
CA VAL A 212 -1.29 1.92 15.97
C VAL A 212 -1.66 2.15 17.45
N LEU A 213 -2.49 1.29 18.03
CA LEU A 213 -2.98 1.44 19.40
C LEU A 213 -1.95 1.03 20.47
N MET A 214 -1.13 0.01 20.20
CA MET A 214 -0.06 -0.34 21.14
C MET A 214 1.21 0.41 20.76
N GLU A 215 1.55 1.42 21.55
CA GLU A 215 2.73 2.26 21.34
C GLU A 215 4.07 1.48 21.40
N SER A 216 4.04 0.24 21.96
CA SER A 216 5.20 -0.61 22.18
C SER A 216 5.40 -1.74 21.15
N PHE A 217 4.99 -1.59 19.89
CA PHE A 217 5.28 -2.61 18.87
C PHE A 217 6.75 -2.60 18.43
N PRO A 218 7.43 -3.77 18.36
CA PRO A 218 8.80 -3.82 17.86
C PRO A 218 8.84 -3.43 16.38
N LYS A 219 9.76 -2.53 16.03
CA LYS A 219 9.95 -2.03 14.66
C LYS A 219 10.05 -3.16 13.63
N SER A 220 10.63 -4.31 14.00
CA SER A 220 10.73 -5.49 13.12
C SER A 220 9.38 -6.06 12.66
N LEU A 221 8.36 -6.07 13.51
CA LEU A 221 7.03 -6.59 13.14
C LEU A 221 6.30 -5.63 12.19
N VAL A 222 6.50 -4.32 12.38
CA VAL A 222 5.98 -3.30 11.47
C VAL A 222 6.50 -3.51 10.05
N TRP A 223 7.81 -3.76 9.91
CA TRP A 223 8.42 -4.07 8.61
C TRP A 223 7.96 -5.41 8.03
N LEU A 224 7.71 -6.42 8.87
CA LEU A 224 7.19 -7.71 8.41
C LEU A 224 5.74 -7.62 7.90
N LEU A 225 4.92 -6.75 8.50
CA LEU A 225 3.54 -6.50 8.06
C LEU A 225 3.43 -5.42 6.98
N SER A 226 4.51 -4.69 6.70
CA SER A 226 4.53 -3.66 5.67
C SER A 226 4.16 -4.11 4.25
N PRO A 227 4.39 -5.38 3.82
CA PRO A 227 3.88 -5.89 2.55
C PRO A 227 2.35 -5.85 2.44
N PHE A 228 1.61 -5.69 3.55
CA PHE A 228 0.17 -5.46 3.54
C PHE A 228 -0.11 -3.95 3.45
N CYS A 229 -0.72 -3.55 2.34
CA CYS A 229 -1.03 -2.16 2.05
C CYS A 229 -1.93 -1.51 3.13
N GLN A 230 -2.89 -2.26 3.68
CA GLN A 230 -3.83 -1.80 4.70
C GLN A 230 -3.10 -1.36 5.99
N CYS A 231 -2.09 -2.13 6.41
CA CYS A 231 -1.29 -1.80 7.59
C CYS A 231 -0.42 -0.56 7.35
N THR A 232 0.27 -0.50 6.21
CA THR A 232 1.16 0.63 5.85
C THR A 232 0.38 1.94 5.74
N PHE A 233 -0.81 1.90 5.15
CA PHE A 233 -1.69 3.07 5.08
C PHE A 233 -2.15 3.54 6.46
N LEU A 234 -2.51 2.63 7.35
CA LEU A 234 -2.95 3.00 8.70
C LEU A 234 -1.85 3.68 9.49
N ILE A 235 -0.62 3.18 9.39
CA ILE A 235 0.57 3.81 10.00
C ILE A 235 0.81 5.20 9.40
N GLY A 236 0.64 5.34 8.08
CA GLY A 236 0.73 6.62 7.39
C GLY A 236 -0.29 7.64 7.90
N ILE A 237 -1.57 7.29 7.96
CA ILE A 237 -2.61 8.19 8.48
C ILE A 237 -2.43 8.46 9.98
N ALA A 238 -2.03 7.46 10.78
CA ALA A 238 -1.74 7.65 12.20
C ALA A 238 -0.61 8.69 12.42
N GLN A 239 0.41 8.68 11.56
CA GLN A 239 1.46 9.69 11.58
C GLN A 239 0.93 11.07 11.16
N VAL A 240 0.06 11.17 10.15
CA VAL A 240 -0.58 12.45 9.79
C VAL A 240 -1.40 12.99 10.96
N MET A 241 -2.18 12.14 11.64
CA MET A 241 -2.93 12.50 12.85
C MET A 241 -2.02 13.02 13.95
N HIS A 242 -0.87 12.35 14.20
CA HIS A 242 0.10 12.80 15.19
C HIS A 242 0.69 14.18 14.85
N LEU A 243 0.99 14.47 13.58
CA LEU A 243 1.48 15.78 13.17
C LEU A 243 0.40 16.87 13.27
N GLU A 244 -0.86 16.50 13.09
CA GLU A 244 -2.01 17.39 13.28
C GLU A 244 -2.24 17.71 14.77
N ASP A 245 -2.08 16.72 15.67
CA ASP A 245 -2.15 16.92 17.12
C ASP A 245 -1.08 17.93 17.61
N VAL A 246 0.10 17.92 16.98
CA VAL A 246 1.20 18.87 17.26
C VAL A 246 0.97 20.25 16.60
N ASN A 247 -0.09 20.42 15.81
CA ASN A 247 -0.43 21.60 15.00
C ASN A 247 0.64 21.99 13.94
N GLU A 248 1.51 21.06 13.55
CA GLU A 248 2.46 21.28 12.46
C GLU A 248 1.90 20.82 11.11
N GLY A 249 1.00 19.83 11.14
CA GLY A 249 0.35 19.28 9.94
C GLY A 249 1.30 18.52 9.01
N ALA A 250 0.73 17.74 8.10
CA ALA A 250 1.50 17.05 7.06
C ALA A 250 1.85 18.00 5.90
N LEU A 251 2.99 18.69 6.02
CA LEU A 251 3.56 19.57 5.01
C LEU A 251 4.79 18.92 4.37
N PHE A 252 5.14 19.31 3.13
CA PHE A 252 6.24 18.69 2.38
C PHE A 252 7.60 18.75 3.08
N TYR A 253 7.85 19.76 3.92
CA TYR A 253 9.11 19.91 4.63
C TYR A 253 9.19 19.00 5.88
N ASN A 254 8.05 18.69 6.52
CA ASN A 254 7.96 17.85 7.72
C ASN A 254 7.69 16.36 7.42
N LEU A 255 7.77 15.94 6.14
CA LEU A 255 7.56 14.55 5.72
C LEU A 255 8.57 13.54 6.33
N THR A 256 9.68 14.04 6.85
CA THR A 256 10.75 13.22 7.44
C THR A 256 10.70 13.19 8.97
N GLU A 257 9.85 14.01 9.59
CA GLU A 257 9.79 14.15 11.04
C GLU A 257 8.78 13.18 11.68
N GLY A 258 9.18 12.59 12.81
CA GLY A 258 8.35 11.70 13.61
C GLY A 258 8.89 10.26 13.77
N PRO A 259 8.23 9.45 14.62
CA PRO A 259 8.67 8.08 14.92
C PRO A 259 8.60 7.16 13.69
N TYR A 260 7.65 7.42 12.78
CA TYR A 260 7.51 6.76 11.49
C TYR A 260 7.42 7.81 10.38
N PRO A 261 8.53 8.14 9.71
CA PRO A 261 8.54 9.16 8.65
C PRO A 261 7.49 8.88 7.56
N LEU A 262 6.66 9.88 7.24
CA LEU A 262 5.64 9.79 6.18
C LEU A 262 6.24 9.45 4.81
N ILE A 263 7.48 9.88 4.55
CA ILE A 263 8.16 9.54 3.30
C ILE A 263 8.36 8.02 3.15
N ILE A 264 8.63 7.31 4.25
CA ILE A 264 8.82 5.86 4.24
C ILE A 264 7.50 5.17 3.91
N THR A 265 6.38 5.62 4.47
CA THR A 265 5.06 5.02 4.18
C THR A 265 4.67 5.21 2.72
N ILE A 266 4.93 6.38 2.14
CA ILE A 266 4.72 6.65 0.71
C ILE A 266 5.57 5.71 -0.17
N ILE A 267 6.86 5.57 0.15
CA ILE A 267 7.76 4.66 -0.59
C ILE A 267 7.28 3.21 -0.47
N MET A 268 6.86 2.77 0.72
CA MET A 268 6.35 1.41 0.92
C MET A 268 5.05 1.15 0.17
N LEU A 269 4.14 2.12 0.06
CA LEU A 269 2.91 1.99 -0.75
C LEU A 269 3.22 1.84 -2.24
N ILE A 270 4.22 2.57 -2.75
CA ILE A 270 4.69 2.42 -4.13
C ILE A 270 5.30 1.03 -4.34
N LEU A 271 6.15 0.57 -3.41
CA LEU A 271 6.75 -0.76 -3.47
C LEU A 271 5.71 -1.88 -3.40
N ASN A 272 4.69 -1.74 -2.54
CA ASN A 272 3.58 -2.68 -2.44
C ASN A 272 2.79 -2.76 -3.75
N SER A 273 2.54 -1.61 -4.40
CA SER A 273 1.89 -1.57 -5.72
C SER A 273 2.67 -2.36 -6.76
N ILE A 274 3.99 -2.13 -6.85
CA ILE A 274 4.87 -2.86 -7.78
C ILE A 274 4.89 -4.35 -7.45
N PHE A 275 5.02 -4.69 -6.17
CA PHE A 275 5.05 -6.07 -5.70
C PHE A 275 3.77 -6.83 -6.05
N TYR A 276 2.58 -6.24 -5.83
CA TYR A 276 1.31 -6.88 -6.17
C TYR A 276 1.11 -7.03 -7.67
N VAL A 277 1.52 -6.06 -8.50
CA VAL A 277 1.47 -6.22 -9.96
C VAL A 277 2.37 -7.36 -10.42
N LEU A 278 3.60 -7.44 -9.90
CA LEU A 278 4.51 -8.54 -10.21
C LEU A 278 3.93 -9.89 -9.78
N LEU A 279 3.33 -9.96 -8.58
CA LEU A 279 2.70 -11.17 -8.09
C LEU A 279 1.44 -11.53 -8.89
N ALA A 280 0.65 -10.55 -9.31
CA ALA A 280 -0.53 -10.77 -10.15
C ALA A 280 -0.14 -11.35 -11.52
N VAL A 281 0.88 -10.79 -12.18
CA VAL A 281 1.42 -11.31 -13.44
C VAL A 281 2.01 -12.71 -13.23
N TYR A 282 2.72 -12.92 -12.13
CA TYR A 282 3.28 -14.24 -11.78
C TYR A 282 2.18 -15.29 -11.60
N LEU A 283 1.13 -14.98 -10.82
CA LEU A 283 0.02 -15.89 -10.57
C LEU A 283 -0.82 -16.16 -11.83
N ASP A 284 -1.03 -15.17 -12.70
CA ASP A 284 -1.73 -15.38 -13.99
C ASP A 284 -0.93 -16.31 -14.93
N GLN A 285 0.40 -16.37 -14.80
CA GLN A 285 1.24 -17.31 -15.57
C GLN A 285 1.32 -18.71 -14.93
N VAL A 286 1.27 -18.80 -13.60
CA VAL A 286 1.44 -20.06 -12.85
C VAL A 286 0.13 -20.85 -12.78
N ILE A 287 -1.01 -20.18 -12.66
CA ILE A 287 -2.32 -20.82 -12.51
C ILE A 287 -2.96 -20.96 -13.89
N PRO A 288 -3.02 -22.18 -14.46
CA PRO A 288 -3.54 -22.37 -15.80
C PRO A 288 -5.05 -22.08 -15.84
N GLY A 289 -5.47 -21.26 -16.81
CA GLY A 289 -6.84 -21.30 -17.31
C GLY A 289 -7.14 -22.69 -17.89
N GLU A 290 -8.41 -23.09 -17.90
CA GLU A 290 -8.85 -24.48 -18.18
C GLU A 290 -8.43 -25.02 -19.57
N PHE A 291 -7.89 -24.18 -20.47
CA PHE A 291 -7.37 -24.56 -21.79
C PHE A 291 -5.96 -24.01 -22.11
N GLY A 292 -5.22 -23.47 -21.14
CA GLY A 292 -3.90 -22.87 -21.36
C GLY A 292 -2.71 -23.83 -21.21
N LEU A 293 -1.79 -23.87 -22.19
CA LEU A 293 -0.51 -24.57 -22.07
C LEU A 293 0.30 -24.05 -20.86
N ARG A 294 0.61 -24.96 -19.93
CA ARG A 294 1.44 -24.78 -18.73
C ARG A 294 2.76 -24.08 -19.06
N ARG A 295 2.92 -22.81 -18.69
CA ARG A 295 4.26 -22.20 -18.59
C ARG A 295 4.79 -22.46 -17.18
N SER A 296 5.95 -23.12 -17.11
CA SER A 296 6.60 -23.51 -15.86
C SER A 296 6.91 -22.29 -14.98
N SER A 297 6.66 -22.44 -13.67
CA SER A 297 6.78 -21.43 -12.60
C SER A 297 8.13 -20.67 -12.52
N LEU A 298 9.19 -21.13 -13.20
CA LEU A 298 10.50 -20.47 -13.24
C LEU A 298 10.93 -20.14 -14.67
N TYR A 299 10.09 -19.44 -15.44
CA TYR A 299 10.43 -19.03 -16.81
C TYR A 299 11.47 -17.87 -16.85
N PHE A 300 11.45 -16.98 -15.86
CA PHE A 300 12.35 -15.81 -15.79
C PHE A 300 13.84 -16.18 -15.64
N LEU A 301 14.14 -17.34 -15.03
CA LEU A 301 15.49 -17.86 -14.84
C LEU A 301 15.97 -18.77 -15.98
N LYS A 302 15.15 -19.03 -17.00
CA LYS A 302 15.60 -19.81 -18.16
C LYS A 302 16.30 -18.89 -19.16
N PRO A 303 17.59 -19.15 -19.50
CA PRO A 303 18.31 -18.39 -20.52
C PRO A 303 17.64 -18.44 -21.91
N SER A 304 16.71 -19.37 -22.14
CA SER A 304 15.91 -19.49 -23.37
C SER A 304 14.90 -18.36 -23.59
N TYR A 305 14.62 -17.50 -22.61
CA TYR A 305 13.77 -16.31 -22.79
C TYR A 305 14.59 -15.11 -23.29
N TRP A 306 15.80 -14.94 -22.76
CA TRP A 306 16.71 -13.84 -23.12
C TRP A 306 17.47 -14.13 -24.41
N SER A 307 17.78 -15.41 -24.67
CA SER A 307 18.28 -15.81 -25.98
C SER A 307 17.09 -15.96 -26.92
N LYS A 308 16.89 -14.97 -27.79
CA LYS A 308 16.18 -15.16 -29.06
C LYS A 308 16.98 -16.15 -29.91
N ASN A 309 17.00 -17.41 -29.52
CA ASN A 309 17.36 -18.43 -30.46
C ASN A 309 16.18 -18.48 -31.44
N LYS A 310 16.42 -18.08 -32.69
CA LYS A 310 15.48 -18.32 -33.79
C LYS A 310 15.07 -19.78 -33.67
N ARG A 311 13.83 -20.03 -33.22
CA ARG A 311 13.21 -21.33 -33.41
C ARG A 311 13.02 -21.47 -34.91
N ASN A 312 14.03 -22.04 -35.57
CA ASN A 312 13.78 -22.80 -36.77
C ASN A 312 12.76 -23.86 -36.34
N TYR A 313 11.56 -23.79 -36.91
CA TYR A 313 10.69 -24.94 -37.03
C TYR A 313 11.46 -25.98 -37.86
N LYS A 314 12.35 -26.72 -37.21
CA LYS A 314 12.77 -28.03 -37.70
C LYS A 314 11.81 -29.00 -37.07
N GLU A 315 10.97 -29.55 -37.95
CA GLU A 315 10.32 -30.84 -37.87
C GLU A 315 10.71 -31.65 -36.64
N LEU A 316 9.72 -31.91 -35.80
CA LEU A 316 9.77 -33.01 -34.86
C LEU A 316 9.54 -34.29 -35.66
N SER A 317 10.57 -34.71 -36.40
CA SER A 317 10.66 -36.04 -36.98
C SER A 317 11.85 -36.77 -36.36
N GLU A 318 11.60 -38.03 -36.04
CA GLU A 318 12.55 -39.07 -35.62
C GLU A 318 13.01 -39.05 -34.15
N GLY A 319 12.10 -39.50 -33.29
CA GLY A 319 12.45 -40.25 -32.08
C GLY A 319 11.88 -41.67 -32.19
N ASN A 320 12.75 -42.64 -32.42
CA ASN A 320 12.51 -44.08 -32.44
C ASN A 320 11.49 -44.56 -31.38
N VAL A 321 10.31 -44.98 -31.81
CA VAL A 321 9.48 -45.97 -31.11
C VAL A 321 8.86 -46.88 -32.16
N ASN A 322 9.28 -48.15 -32.14
CA ASN A 322 8.72 -49.21 -32.96
C ASN A 322 7.22 -49.38 -32.65
N GLY A 323 6.37 -49.09 -33.62
CA GLY A 323 4.93 -49.38 -33.58
C GLY A 323 4.21 -48.79 -34.78
N ASN A 324 3.75 -49.64 -35.70
CA ASN A 324 2.95 -49.28 -36.87
C ASN A 324 1.68 -48.52 -36.44
N ILE A 325 1.61 -47.22 -36.72
CA ILE A 325 0.36 -46.46 -36.76
C ILE A 325 0.38 -45.62 -38.04
N SER A 326 -0.54 -45.93 -38.95
CA SER A 326 -0.69 -45.29 -40.25
C SER A 326 -1.15 -43.83 -40.11
N PHE A 327 -0.35 -42.90 -40.60
CA PHE A 327 -0.57 -41.45 -40.56
C PHE A 327 -1.71 -40.95 -41.47
N SER A 328 -2.47 -41.85 -42.11
CA SER A 328 -3.57 -41.52 -43.03
C SER A 328 -4.91 -41.26 -42.33
N GLU A 329 -5.00 -41.42 -41.01
CA GLU A 329 -6.28 -41.37 -40.28
C GLU A 329 -6.54 -40.05 -39.53
N ILE A 330 -5.57 -39.13 -39.49
CA ILE A 330 -5.66 -37.86 -38.73
C ILE A 330 -5.73 -36.62 -39.65
N VAL A 331 -5.77 -36.82 -40.97
CA VAL A 331 -5.86 -35.71 -41.94
C VAL A 331 -7.27 -35.69 -42.52
N GLU A 332 -8.01 -34.63 -42.21
CA GLU A 332 -9.30 -34.33 -42.82
C GLU A 332 -9.09 -34.11 -44.34
N PRO A 333 -9.82 -34.82 -45.22
CA PRO A 333 -9.60 -34.73 -46.66
C PRO A 333 -9.93 -33.33 -47.17
N VAL A 334 -9.00 -32.74 -47.91
CA VAL A 334 -9.18 -31.43 -48.56
C VAL A 334 -10.40 -31.48 -49.48
N SER A 335 -11.30 -30.50 -49.37
CA SER A 335 -12.48 -30.40 -50.24
C SER A 335 -12.06 -30.30 -51.71
N SER A 336 -12.79 -30.96 -52.59
CA SER A 336 -12.48 -31.12 -54.02
C SER A 336 -12.42 -29.79 -54.80
N GLU A 337 -12.82 -28.67 -54.20
CA GLU A 337 -12.74 -27.32 -54.79
C GLU A 337 -11.33 -26.71 -54.77
N PHE A 338 -10.40 -27.24 -53.96
CA PHE A 338 -9.04 -26.70 -53.81
C PHE A 338 -7.95 -27.49 -54.55
N ILE A 339 -8.30 -28.59 -55.23
CA ILE A 339 -7.35 -29.37 -56.02
C ILE A 339 -7.15 -28.65 -57.36
N GLY A 340 -6.00 -27.97 -57.53
CA GLY A 340 -5.61 -27.30 -58.78
C GLY A 340 -5.50 -25.78 -58.72
N LYS A 341 -5.69 -25.15 -57.55
CA LYS A 341 -5.36 -23.72 -57.36
C LYS A 341 -4.06 -23.59 -56.57
N GLU A 342 -2.97 -23.26 -57.27
CA GLU A 342 -1.72 -22.88 -56.62
C GLU A 342 -1.90 -21.58 -55.84
N ALA A 343 -1.50 -21.58 -54.57
CA ALA A 343 -1.44 -20.38 -53.75
C ALA A 343 -0.29 -19.48 -54.23
N ILE A 344 -0.61 -18.44 -54.98
CA ILE A 344 0.37 -17.44 -55.43
C ILE A 344 0.85 -16.64 -54.21
N ARG A 345 2.14 -16.78 -53.87
CA ARG A 345 2.82 -16.04 -52.81
C ARG A 345 3.18 -14.64 -53.34
N TYR A 346 2.56 -13.59 -52.80
CA TYR A 346 2.74 -12.19 -53.25
C TYR A 346 4.12 -11.55 -52.94
N ASP A 347 5.10 -12.30 -52.44
CA ASP A 347 6.40 -11.76 -51.98
C ASP A 347 7.42 -11.44 -53.10
N LEU A 348 7.08 -11.69 -54.38
CA LEU A 348 8.04 -11.54 -55.49
C LEU A 348 7.67 -10.48 -56.55
N ILE A 349 6.55 -9.78 -56.42
CA ILE A 349 6.09 -8.80 -57.43
C ILE A 349 6.59 -7.37 -57.13
N PHE A 350 6.81 -7.00 -55.87
CA PHE A 350 7.28 -5.64 -55.53
C PHE A 350 8.80 -5.42 -55.65
N GLY A 351 9.60 -6.48 -55.74
CA GLY A 351 11.06 -6.37 -55.90
C GLY A 351 11.52 -6.01 -57.33
N ASN A 352 10.65 -6.18 -58.33
CA ASN A 352 11.00 -5.98 -59.75
C ASN A 352 10.30 -4.77 -60.40
N LEU A 353 9.47 -4.03 -59.66
CA LEU A 353 8.90 -2.75 -60.12
C LEU A 353 9.78 -1.54 -59.76
N GLY A 354 10.72 -1.67 -58.82
CA GLY A 354 11.63 -0.59 -58.41
C GLY A 354 12.81 -0.33 -59.35
N THR A 355 13.08 -1.23 -60.30
CA THR A 355 14.24 -1.18 -61.20
C THR A 355 13.88 -0.94 -62.68
N ARG A 356 12.59 -0.79 -63.02
CA ARG A 356 12.12 -0.51 -64.40
C ARG A 356 11.48 0.87 -64.61
N ILE A 357 11.49 1.75 -63.61
CA ILE A 357 10.96 3.13 -63.72
C ILE A 357 12.09 4.13 -64.09
N ALA A 358 13.33 3.67 -64.29
CA ALA A 358 14.47 4.53 -64.65
C ALA A 358 14.76 4.64 -66.16
N ASP A 359 14.07 3.89 -67.04
CA ASP A 359 14.27 3.99 -68.49
C ASP A 359 12.95 4.19 -69.23
N GLY A 360 12.69 5.45 -69.57
CA GLY A 360 12.36 5.85 -70.94
C GLY A 360 11.04 5.40 -71.59
N THR A 361 10.32 6.44 -72.03
CA THR A 361 9.57 6.56 -73.31
C THR A 361 8.11 6.10 -73.42
N PHE A 362 7.23 7.11 -73.37
CA PHE A 362 5.99 7.36 -74.12
C PHE A 362 5.66 6.43 -75.30
N HIS A 363 4.37 6.11 -75.50
CA HIS A 363 3.52 6.75 -76.52
C HIS A 363 2.08 6.18 -76.58
N ILE A 364 1.13 7.13 -76.64
CA ILE A 364 -0.30 7.07 -77.05
C ILE A 364 -1.29 6.39 -76.10
#